data_AF-A0A285KTX0-F1
#
_entry.id   AF-A0A285KTX0-F1
#
_cell.length_a   1.000
_cell.length_b   1.000
_cell.length_c   1.000
_cell.angle_alpha   90.00
_cell.angle_beta   90.00
_cell.angle_gamma   90.00
#
_symmetry.space_group_name_H-M   'P 1'
#
loop_
_entity.id
_entity.type
_entity.pdbx_description
1 polymer ?
#
loop_
_entity_poly.entity_id
_entity_poly.type
_entity_poly.pdbx_seq_one_letter_code
_entity_poly.pdbx_strand_id
1 'polypeptide(L)'
;MPDDHEQYARYRQDRSVLAEIGTHLNPQVGRITVRLPRALAEAAVAAWNRDELAPIGEESPAQYEAREAAADLALIGLALSDRGVPDGDEVSVDLDVTQVAAALRAAW
;
A
#
# COMPACT_ATOMS: atom_id res chain seq x y z
N MET A 1 34.25 17.27 5.82
CA MET A 1 32.93 16.62 5.79
C MET A 1 31.94 17.71 5.47
N PRO A 2 31.07 17.58 4.45
CA PRO A 2 29.94 18.50 4.33
C PRO A 2 29.23 18.54 5.69
N ASP A 3 28.75 19.70 6.11
CA ASP A 3 27.91 19.78 7.29
C ASP A 3 26.70 18.85 7.07
N ASP A 4 26.42 17.94 8.01
CA ASP A 4 25.33 16.97 7.91
C ASP A 4 24.02 17.69 7.58
N HIS A 5 23.83 18.91 8.08
CA HIS A 5 22.68 19.76 7.78
C HIS A 5 22.57 20.14 6.29
N GLU A 6 23.69 20.47 5.64
CA GLU A 6 23.72 20.78 4.21
C GLU A 6 23.43 19.53 3.36
N GLN A 7 23.96 18.37 3.79
CA GLN A 7 23.71 17.10 3.12
C GLN A 7 22.24 16.68 3.18
N TYR A 8 21.62 16.73 4.38
CA TYR A 8 20.20 16.44 4.54
C TYR A 8 19.30 17.47 3.83
N ALA A 9 19.72 18.73 3.73
CA ALA A 9 19.00 19.73 2.94
C ALA A 9 18.99 19.37 1.45
N ARG A 10 20.13 18.96 0.89
CA ARG A 10 20.22 18.47 -0.49
C ARG A 10 19.34 17.24 -0.71
N TYR A 11 19.36 16.26 0.21
CA TYR A 11 18.50 15.08 0.10
C TYR A 11 17.01 15.40 0.14
N ARG A 12 16.58 16.37 0.95
CA ARG A 12 15.18 16.83 0.93
C ARG A 12 14.82 17.49 -0.40
N GLN A 13 15.73 18.29 -0.96
CA GLN A 13 15.53 18.92 -2.26
C GLN A 13 15.42 17.87 -3.36
N ASP A 14 16.35 16.92 -3.41
CA ASP A 14 16.35 15.81 -4.37
C ASP A 14 15.05 15.00 -4.26
N ARG A 15 14.62 14.67 -3.03
CA ARG A 15 13.34 13.99 -2.78
C ARG A 15 12.15 14.77 -3.31
N SER A 16 12.13 16.10 -3.16
CA SER A 16 11.04 16.94 -3.67
C SER A 16 10.95 16.86 -5.19
N VAL A 17 12.08 16.97 -5.89
CA VAL A 17 12.13 16.87 -7.36
C VAL A 17 11.66 15.49 -7.82
N LEU A 18 12.11 14.43 -7.16
CA LEU A 18 11.69 13.07 -7.51
C LEU A 18 10.21 12.79 -7.20
N ALA A 19 9.63 13.46 -6.21
CA ALA A 19 8.20 13.36 -5.92
C ALA A 19 7.33 14.00 -7.02
N GLU A 20 7.82 15.04 -7.70
CA GLU A 20 7.14 15.62 -8.86
C GLU A 20 7.05 14.62 -10.02
N ILE A 21 8.09 13.81 -10.24
CA ILE A 21 8.04 12.70 -11.20
C ILE A 21 6.89 11.76 -10.87
N GLY A 22 6.73 11.40 -9.59
CA GLY A 22 5.61 10.57 -9.12
C GLY A 22 4.24 11.17 -9.45
N THR A 23 4.09 12.49 -9.28
CA THR A 23 2.85 13.21 -9.64
C THR A 23 2.55 13.11 -11.13
N HIS A 24 3.56 13.21 -11.99
CA HIS A 24 3.40 13.04 -13.43
C HIS A 24 3.12 11.59 -13.85
N LEU A 25 3.68 10.61 -13.14
CA LEU A 25 3.46 9.18 -13.43
C LEU A 25 2.09 8.69 -12.98
N ASN A 26 1.55 9.22 -11.87
CA ASN A 26 0.30 8.75 -11.26
C ASN A 26 -0.89 8.60 -12.24
N PRO A 27 -1.20 9.56 -13.14
CA PRO A 27 -2.29 9.40 -14.11
C PRO A 27 -1.96 8.44 -15.27
N GLN A 28 -0.70 8.04 -15.45
CA GLN A 28 -0.24 7.18 -16.54
C GLN A 28 -0.19 5.71 -16.15
N VAL A 29 -0.09 5.43 -14.85
CA VAL A 29 -0.04 4.06 -14.34
C VAL A 29 -1.47 3.52 -14.23
N GLY A 30 -1.71 2.39 -14.89
CA GLY A 30 -2.98 1.67 -14.81
C GLY A 30 -2.94 0.59 -13.74
N ARG A 31 -3.94 -0.29 -13.80
CA ARG A 31 -3.94 -1.53 -13.01
C ARG A 31 -3.10 -2.61 -13.70
N ILE A 32 -2.54 -3.50 -12.90
CA ILE A 32 -1.91 -4.72 -13.37
C ILE A 32 -2.65 -5.93 -12.82
N THR A 33 -2.81 -6.96 -13.66
CA THR A 33 -3.40 -8.23 -13.25
C THR A 33 -2.35 -9.05 -12.51
N VAL A 34 -2.66 -9.44 -11.27
CA VAL A 34 -1.82 -10.33 -10.46
C VAL A 34 -2.60 -11.59 -10.08
N ARG A 35 -1.87 -12.62 -9.66
CA ARG A 35 -2.43 -13.87 -9.12
C ARG A 35 -1.97 -14.04 -7.68
N LEU A 36 -2.92 -14.39 -6.81
CA LEU A 36 -2.70 -14.62 -5.39
C LEU A 36 -3.29 -15.97 -4.99
N PRO A 37 -2.65 -16.68 -4.05
CA PRO A 37 -3.27 -17.85 -3.41
C PRO A 37 -4.64 -17.49 -2.85
N ARG A 38 -5.64 -18.33 -3.14
CA ARG A 38 -7.03 -18.14 -2.72
C ARG A 38 -7.14 -17.87 -1.21
N ALA A 39 -6.40 -18.63 -0.40
CA ALA A 39 -6.40 -18.45 1.05
C ALA A 39 -5.94 -17.04 1.49
N LEU A 40 -4.96 -16.46 0.79
CA LEU A 40 -4.49 -15.10 1.08
C LEU A 40 -5.50 -14.05 0.58
N ALA A 41 -6.11 -14.29 -0.58
CA ALA A 41 -7.15 -13.42 -1.10
C ALA A 41 -8.36 -13.35 -0.15
N GLU A 42 -8.82 -14.50 0.35
CA GLU A 42 -9.90 -14.59 1.34
C GLU A 42 -9.53 -13.89 2.65
N ALA A 43 -8.30 -14.05 3.14
CA ALA A 43 -7.83 -13.35 4.33
C ALA A 43 -7.80 -11.82 4.15
N ALA A 44 -7.39 -11.34 2.97
CA ALA A 44 -7.39 -9.91 2.65
C ALA A 44 -8.81 -9.34 2.59
N VAL A 45 -9.75 -10.05 1.97
CA VAL A 45 -11.18 -9.67 1.95
C VAL A 45 -11.75 -9.64 3.37
N ALA A 46 -11.43 -10.63 4.21
CA ALA A 46 -11.85 -10.67 5.60
C ALA A 46 -11.29 -9.49 6.42
N ALA A 47 -10.05 -9.08 6.15
CA ALA A 47 -9.45 -7.91 6.79
C ALA A 47 -10.14 -6.60 6.39
N TRP A 48 -10.50 -6.44 5.10
CA TRP A 48 -11.25 -5.28 4.62
C TRP A 48 -12.66 -5.18 5.21
N ASN A 49 -13.36 -6.31 5.30
CA ASN A 49 -14.74 -6.36 5.80
C ASN A 49 -14.84 -6.30 7.33
N ARG A 50 -13.72 -6.20 8.05
CA ARG A 50 -13.73 -6.18 9.52
C ARG A 50 -14.11 -4.78 10.01
N ASP A 51 -15.18 -4.72 10.79
CA ASP A 51 -15.51 -3.53 11.56
C ASP A 51 -14.58 -3.36 12.77
N GLU A 52 -13.95 -2.20 12.89
CA GLU A 52 -13.19 -1.80 14.08
C GLU A 52 -14.00 -0.80 14.90
N LEU A 53 -14.86 -1.33 15.77
CA LEU A 53 -15.81 -0.52 16.55
C LEU A 53 -15.21 0.10 17.81
N ALA A 54 -13.97 -0.24 18.14
CA ALA A 54 -13.28 0.33 19.30
C ALA A 54 -12.81 1.76 18.99
N PRO A 55 -12.93 2.71 19.93
CA PRO A 55 -12.40 4.05 19.72
C PRO A 55 -10.88 4.01 19.63
N ILE A 56 -10.32 4.82 18.72
CA ILE A 56 -8.88 5.05 18.62
C ILE A 56 -8.45 5.84 19.86
N GLY A 57 -7.58 5.25 20.69
CA GLY A 57 -6.99 5.88 21.87
C GLY A 57 -5.78 6.76 21.53
N GLU A 58 -4.96 7.09 22.54
CA GLU A 58 -3.65 7.69 22.29
C GLU A 58 -2.74 6.70 21.57
N GLU A 59 -2.25 7.10 20.39
CA GLU A 59 -1.32 6.31 19.58
C GLU A 59 0.12 6.86 19.75
N SER A 60 1.07 5.96 19.95
CA SER A 60 2.48 6.26 19.67
C SER A 60 2.70 6.41 18.16
N PRO A 61 3.77 7.09 17.73
CA PRO A 61 4.10 7.21 16.30
C PRO A 61 4.16 5.86 15.58
N ALA A 62 4.73 4.82 16.21
CA ALA A 62 4.81 3.49 15.63
C ALA A 62 3.43 2.81 15.47
N GLN A 63 2.50 3.03 16.41
CA GLN A 63 1.13 2.52 16.30
C GLN A 63 0.37 3.23 15.17
N TYR A 64 0.53 4.55 15.06
CA TYR A 64 -0.02 5.33 13.96
C TYR A 64 0.50 4.82 12.61
N GLU A 65 1.80 4.65 12.46
CA GLU A 65 2.42 4.13 11.23
C GLU A 65 1.89 2.73 10.86
N ALA A 66 1.75 1.85 11.86
CA ALA A 66 1.19 0.51 11.65
C ALA A 66 -0.27 0.55 11.21
N ARG A 67 -1.08 1.42 11.81
CA ARG A 67 -2.50 1.58 11.45
C ARG A 67 -2.65 2.15 10.03
N GLU A 68 -1.87 3.18 9.68
CA GLU A 68 -1.87 3.74 8.32
C GLU A 68 -1.46 2.69 7.28
N ALA A 69 -0.37 1.94 7.53
CA ALA A 69 0.07 0.88 6.63
C ALA A 69 -1.00 -0.22 6.47
N ALA A 70 -1.68 -0.60 7.56
CA ALA A 70 -2.77 -1.57 7.52
C ALA A 70 -3.96 -1.06 6.69
N ALA A 71 -4.31 0.23 6.82
CA ALA A 71 -5.38 0.85 6.04
C ALA A 71 -5.07 0.84 4.53
N ASP A 72 -3.85 1.22 4.14
CA ASP A 72 -3.40 1.18 2.74
C ASP A 72 -3.46 -0.24 2.17
N LEU A 73 -2.96 -1.23 2.92
CA LEU A 73 -2.96 -2.63 2.49
C LEU A 73 -4.37 -3.24 2.44
N ALA A 74 -5.30 -2.77 3.28
CA ALA A 74 -6.69 -3.24 3.28
C ALA A 74 -7.42 -2.92 1.96
N LEU A 75 -6.97 -1.93 1.19
CA LEU A 75 -7.52 -1.63 -0.14
C LEU A 75 -7.31 -2.78 -1.14
N ILE A 76 -6.35 -3.67 -0.89
CA ILE A 76 -6.19 -4.91 -1.67
C ILE A 76 -7.38 -5.85 -1.42
N GLY A 77 -7.84 -5.94 -0.17
CA GLY A 77 -9.04 -6.68 0.20
C GLY A 77 -10.29 -6.14 -0.49
N LEU A 78 -10.45 -4.81 -0.57
CA LEU A 78 -11.52 -4.18 -1.36
C LEU A 78 -11.43 -4.57 -2.84
N ALA A 79 -10.23 -4.47 -3.44
CA ALA A 79 -10.03 -4.80 -4.84
C ALA A 79 -10.36 -6.26 -5.16
N LEU A 80 -9.98 -7.18 -4.27
CA LEU A 80 -10.32 -8.61 -4.37
C LEU A 80 -11.82 -8.86 -4.22
N SER A 81 -12.48 -8.18 -3.28
CA SER A 81 -13.92 -8.28 -3.09
C SER A 81 -14.70 -7.82 -4.32
N ASP A 82 -14.26 -6.73 -4.96
CA ASP A 82 -14.96 -6.12 -6.09
C ASP A 82 -14.64 -6.79 -7.44
N ARG A 83 -13.41 -7.24 -7.63
CA ARG A 83 -12.86 -7.62 -8.95
C ARG A 83 -12.11 -8.94 -8.98
N GLY A 84 -12.02 -9.66 -7.86
CA GLY A 84 -11.35 -10.95 -7.80
C GLY A 84 -12.06 -11.99 -8.66
N VAL A 85 -11.30 -12.67 -9.52
CA VAL A 85 -11.78 -13.78 -10.36
C VAL A 85 -11.10 -15.07 -9.86
N PRO A 86 -11.85 -15.98 -9.21
CA PRO A 86 -11.30 -17.23 -8.71
C PRO A 86 -10.92 -18.19 -9.85
N ASP A 87 -9.79 -18.86 -9.72
CA ASP A 87 -9.30 -19.90 -10.64
C ASP A 87 -8.56 -20.99 -9.85
N GLY A 88 -9.25 -22.10 -9.58
CA GLY A 88 -8.69 -23.19 -8.75
C GLY A 88 -8.28 -22.68 -7.36
N ASP A 89 -7.02 -22.88 -6.99
CA ASP A 89 -6.43 -22.44 -5.72
C ASP A 89 -5.88 -21.01 -5.76
N GLU A 90 -6.12 -20.28 -6.86
CA GLU A 90 -5.66 -18.90 -7.06
C GLU A 90 -6.85 -17.95 -7.28
N VAL A 91 -6.60 -16.65 -7.12
CA VAL A 91 -7.51 -15.56 -7.46
C VAL A 91 -6.73 -14.56 -8.31
N SER A 92 -7.25 -14.24 -9.50
CA SER A 92 -6.73 -13.16 -10.34
C SER A 92 -7.43 -11.85 -10.01
N VAL A 93 -6.70 -10.74 -9.92
CA VAL A 93 -7.27 -9.42 -9.64
C VAL A 93 -6.46 -8.31 -10.28
N ASP A 94 -7.15 -7.28 -10.77
CA ASP A 94 -6.53 -6.04 -11.23
C ASP A 94 -6.30 -5.09 -10.05
N LEU A 95 -5.02 -4.92 -9.69
CA LEU A 95 -4.57 -4.02 -8.62
C LEU A 95 -3.94 -2.77 -9.21
N ASP A 96 -4.14 -1.63 -8.54
CA ASP A 96 -3.40 -0.42 -8.83
C ASP A 96 -1.90 -0.66 -8.54
N VAL A 97 -1.02 -0.07 -9.35
CA VAL A 97 0.43 -0.20 -9.15
C VAL A 97 0.85 0.29 -7.76
N THR A 98 0.17 1.28 -7.20
CA THR A 98 0.41 1.77 -5.84
C THR A 98 0.09 0.71 -4.78
N GLN A 99 -0.99 -0.06 -4.95
CA GLN A 99 -1.35 -1.16 -4.05
C GLN A 99 -0.32 -2.29 -4.11
N VAL A 100 0.15 -2.62 -5.31
CA VAL A 100 1.22 -3.63 -5.50
C VAL A 100 2.52 -3.14 -4.85
N ALA A 101 2.90 -1.88 -5.07
CA ALA A 101 4.09 -1.29 -4.46
C ALA A 101 4.00 -1.27 -2.93
N ALA A 102 2.83 -0.97 -2.36
CA ALA A 102 2.60 -0.99 -0.91
C ALA A 102 2.76 -2.41 -0.34
N ALA A 103 2.14 -3.41 -0.97
CA ALA A 103 2.27 -4.81 -0.56
C ALA A 103 3.72 -5.30 -0.61
N LEU A 104 4.45 -4.95 -1.67
CA LEU A 104 5.86 -5.30 -1.79
C LEU A 104 6.69 -4.61 -0.71
N ARG A 105 6.50 -3.32 -0.44
CA ARG A 105 7.24 -2.61 0.63
C ARG A 105 6.97 -3.21 2.01
N ALA A 106 5.76 -3.65 2.30
CA ALA A 106 5.42 -4.27 3.58
C ALA A 106 6.10 -5.63 3.81
N ALA A 107 6.60 -6.28 2.74
CA ALA A 107 7.27 -7.55 2.82
C ALA A 107 8.79 -7.46 3.12
N TRP A 108 9.38 -6.26 3.10
CA TRP A 108 10.83 -6.04 3.22
C TRP A 108 11.20 -5.08 4.35
#